data_AF-A0A9N7NX51-F1
#
_entry.id   AF-A0A9N7NX51-F1
#
_cell.length_a   1.000
_cell.length_b   1.000
_cell.length_c   1.000
_cell.angle_alpha   90.00
_cell.angle_beta   90.00
_cell.angle_gamma   90.00
#
_symmetry.space_group_name_H-M   'P 1'
#
loop_
_entity.id
_entity.type
_entity.pdbx_description
1 polymer ?
#
loop_
_entity_poly.entity_id
_entity_poly.type
_entity_poly.pdbx_seq_one_letter_code
_entity_poly.pdbx_strand_id
1 'polypeptide(L)'
;MYGWPCKHIFVVFKDLNIEVIPPAHISLRWTKFAFSKPLFHVVDNISEECAKINDKKILLNKIWSDVHICVGLIETQMDQLVEFSRLIEEHKRTLMVEQGGGVSAFVEREERFESFVGISVPQDIRIQPPTQSKNKGSGKRMKSMKEKSIEKSQKKRRLCKTCGERVGHNARTCPKKQ
;
A
#
# COMPACT_ATOMS: atom_id res chain seq x y z
N MET A 1 22.04 -2.14 -14.68
CA MET A 1 20.79 -2.94 -14.63
C MET A 1 19.73 -2.21 -15.45
N TYR A 2 19.33 -2.76 -16.59
CA TYR A 2 18.26 -2.16 -17.40
C TYR A 2 16.91 -2.74 -16.96
N GLY A 3 15.89 -1.89 -16.76
CA GLY A 3 14.52 -2.28 -16.40
C GLY A 3 13.71 -2.66 -17.64
N TRP A 4 12.37 -2.66 -17.54
CA TRP A 4 11.57 -2.65 -18.77
C TRP A 4 11.95 -1.44 -19.62
N PRO A 5 12.00 -1.59 -20.95
CA PRO A 5 12.22 -0.46 -21.83
C PRO A 5 11.17 0.64 -21.55
N CYS A 6 11.61 1.89 -21.40
CA CYS A 6 10.70 2.99 -21.10
C CYS A 6 9.78 3.28 -22.30
N LYS A 7 8.68 4.04 -22.11
CA LYS A 7 7.74 4.34 -23.22
C LYS A 7 8.42 4.92 -24.47
N HIS A 8 9.51 5.67 -24.31
CA HIS A 8 10.22 6.31 -25.43
C HIS A 8 10.88 5.31 -26.38
N ILE A 9 11.40 4.19 -25.88
CA ILE A 9 12.10 3.24 -26.75
C ILE A 9 11.15 2.40 -27.60
N PHE A 10 9.90 2.24 -27.18
CA PHE A 10 8.87 1.61 -28.01
C PHE A 10 8.53 2.45 -29.23
N VAL A 11 8.64 3.78 -29.14
CA VAL A 11 8.49 4.67 -30.30
C VAL A 11 9.63 4.41 -31.29
N VAL A 12 10.86 4.34 -30.80
CA VAL A 12 12.04 4.03 -31.64
C VAL A 12 11.92 2.65 -32.30
N PHE A 13 11.46 1.63 -31.58
CA PHE A 13 11.25 0.30 -32.15
C PHE A 13 10.18 0.30 -33.24
N LYS A 14 9.12 1.10 -33.08
CA LYS A 14 8.09 1.27 -34.10
C LYS A 14 8.66 1.92 -35.36
N ASP A 15 9.46 2.96 -35.21
CA ASP A 15 10.07 3.69 -36.33
C ASP A 15 11.10 2.83 -37.09
N LEU A 16 11.79 1.93 -36.38
CA LEU A 16 12.73 0.96 -36.95
C LEU A 16 12.06 -0.34 -37.42
N ASN A 17 10.73 -0.44 -37.36
CA ASN A 17 9.94 -1.62 -37.71
C ASN A 17 10.40 -2.92 -37.01
N ILE A 18 10.80 -2.79 -35.73
CA ILE A 18 11.22 -3.91 -34.89
C ILE A 18 9.97 -4.48 -34.20
N GLU A 19 9.52 -5.64 -34.67
CA GLU A 19 8.33 -6.32 -34.14
C GLU A 19 8.57 -7.06 -32.82
N VAL A 20 9.83 -7.44 -32.55
CA VAL A 20 10.22 -8.21 -31.36
C VAL A 20 11.30 -7.44 -30.60
N ILE A 21 11.05 -7.19 -29.30
CA ILE A 21 12.03 -6.54 -28.43
C ILE A 21 13.30 -7.41 -28.38
N PRO A 22 14.48 -6.88 -28.74
CA PRO A 22 15.71 -7.66 -28.70
C PRO A 22 15.97 -8.19 -27.28
N PRO A 23 16.42 -9.45 -27.12
CA PRO A 23 16.64 -10.06 -25.81
C PRO A 23 17.58 -9.26 -24.90
N ALA A 24 18.52 -8.52 -25.47
CA ALA A 24 19.42 -7.62 -24.74
C ALA A 24 18.69 -6.50 -23.95
N HIS A 25 17.47 -6.15 -24.36
CA HIS A 25 16.63 -5.14 -23.69
C HIS A 25 15.59 -5.76 -22.75
N ILE A 26 15.50 -7.10 -22.68
CA ILE A 26 14.58 -7.82 -21.79
C ILE A 26 15.35 -8.25 -20.54
N SER A 27 15.14 -7.55 -19.44
CA SER A 27 15.74 -7.92 -18.16
C SER A 27 15.08 -9.17 -17.58
N LEU A 28 15.90 -10.12 -17.11
CA LEU A 28 15.46 -11.39 -16.55
C LEU A 28 14.40 -11.23 -15.46
N ARG A 29 14.52 -10.17 -14.64
CA ARG A 29 13.56 -9.79 -13.59
C ARG A 29 12.11 -9.74 -14.06
N TRP A 30 11.89 -9.50 -15.36
CA TRP A 30 10.56 -9.33 -15.93
C TRP A 30 10.15 -10.46 -16.89
N THR A 31 10.83 -11.60 -16.81
CA THR A 31 10.48 -12.82 -17.56
C THR A 31 9.84 -13.86 -16.62
N LYS A 32 9.20 -14.91 -17.16
CA LYS A 32 8.70 -16.07 -16.37
C LYS A 32 9.83 -16.73 -15.53
N PHE A 33 11.08 -16.50 -15.91
CA PHE A 33 12.30 -17.00 -15.26
C PHE A 33 12.99 -15.97 -14.36
N ALA A 34 12.26 -14.95 -13.89
CA ALA A 34 12.78 -13.87 -13.03
C ALA A 34 13.47 -14.36 -11.76
N PHE A 35 13.10 -15.55 -11.29
CA PHE A 35 13.68 -16.18 -10.11
C PHE A 35 14.78 -17.18 -10.45
N SER A 36 15.08 -17.47 -11.71
CA SER A 36 15.97 -18.56 -12.13
C SER A 36 17.46 -18.20 -12.09
N LYS A 37 17.82 -16.93 -11.86
CA LYS A 37 19.21 -16.50 -11.62
C LYS A 37 19.27 -15.56 -10.41
N PRO A 38 20.31 -15.65 -9.56
CA PRO A 38 20.50 -14.70 -8.47
C PRO A 38 20.58 -13.28 -9.03
N LEU A 39 19.71 -12.39 -8.53
CA LEU A 39 19.49 -11.03 -9.05
C LEU A 39 20.68 -10.09 -8.87
N PHE A 40 21.74 -10.52 -8.18
CA PHE A 40 22.89 -9.69 -7.85
C PHE A 40 24.20 -10.42 -8.20
N HIS A 41 24.95 -9.85 -9.14
CA HIS A 41 26.40 -10.00 -9.15
C HIS A 41 26.94 -8.88 -8.27
N VAL A 42 27.04 -9.14 -6.97
CA VAL A 42 27.69 -8.21 -6.05
C VAL A 42 29.18 -8.32 -6.32
N VAL A 43 29.75 -7.29 -6.94
CA VAL A 43 31.21 -7.18 -7.12
C VAL A 43 31.86 -7.12 -5.74
N ASP A 44 32.84 -7.99 -5.58
CA ASP A 44 33.63 -8.32 -4.38
C ASP A 44 34.10 -7.10 -3.58
N ASN A 45 33.31 -6.67 -2.59
CA ASN A 45 33.79 -5.84 -1.48
C ASN A 45 32.79 -5.82 -0.32
N ILE A 46 32.48 -6.98 0.26
CA ILE A 46 31.70 -6.98 1.49
C ILE A 46 32.33 -7.87 2.56
N SER A 47 32.41 -7.30 3.77
CA SER A 47 32.81 -7.91 5.04
C SER A 47 32.26 -9.33 5.22
N GLU A 48 33.03 -10.18 5.90
CA GLU A 48 32.80 -11.62 6.12
C GLU A 48 31.41 -11.96 6.70
N GLU A 49 30.81 -11.04 7.44
CA GLU A 49 29.45 -11.18 7.98
C GLU A 49 28.35 -10.94 6.93
N CYS A 50 28.61 -10.06 5.96
CA CYS A 50 27.74 -9.87 4.80
C CYS A 50 27.88 -10.99 3.76
N ALA A 51 29.04 -11.65 3.68
CA ALA A 51 29.24 -12.84 2.85
C ALA A 51 28.29 -13.97 3.27
N LYS A 52 28.16 -14.25 4.58
CA LYS A 52 27.21 -15.25 5.11
C LYS A 52 25.75 -14.91 4.81
N ILE A 53 25.38 -13.63 4.92
CA ILE A 53 24.04 -13.12 4.55
C ILE A 53 23.80 -13.31 3.04
N ASN A 54 24.84 -13.16 2.22
CA ASN A 54 24.79 -13.37 0.78
C ASN A 54 24.62 -14.86 0.44
N ASP A 55 25.36 -15.77 1.08
CA ASP A 55 25.27 -17.22 0.84
C ASP A 55 23.88 -17.76 1.16
N LYS A 56 23.31 -17.35 2.30
CA LYS A 56 21.92 -17.71 2.66
C LYS A 56 20.93 -17.19 1.62
N LYS A 57 21.08 -15.96 1.14
CA LYS A 57 20.21 -15.39 0.11
C LYS A 57 20.35 -16.10 -1.23
N ILE A 58 21.58 -16.46 -1.63
CA ILE A 58 21.84 -17.23 -2.86
C ILE A 58 21.15 -18.59 -2.78
N LEU A 59 21.33 -19.29 -1.66
CA LEU A 59 20.70 -20.59 -1.43
C LEU A 59 19.17 -20.49 -1.42
N LEU A 60 18.61 -19.50 -0.73
CA LEU A 60 17.16 -19.26 -0.72
C LEU A 60 16.63 -19.00 -2.13
N ASN A 61 17.31 -18.13 -2.89
CA ASN A 61 16.91 -17.85 -4.27
C ASN A 61 16.93 -19.13 -5.11
N LYS A 62 18.01 -19.93 -5.01
CA LYS A 62 18.12 -21.21 -5.72
C LYS A 62 16.98 -22.17 -5.37
N ILE A 63 16.65 -22.33 -4.09
CA ILE A 63 15.54 -23.19 -3.65
C ILE A 63 14.23 -22.71 -4.27
N TRP A 64 13.95 -21.41 -4.24
CA TRP A 64 12.76 -20.85 -4.88
C TRP A 64 12.75 -21.06 -6.40
N SER A 65 13.91 -20.87 -7.07
CA SER A 65 14.05 -21.16 -8.50
C SER A 65 13.67 -22.61 -8.81
N ASP A 66 14.24 -23.56 -8.05
CA ASP A 66 14.08 -24.99 -8.28
C ASP A 66 12.63 -25.41 -8.05
N VAL A 67 11.98 -24.92 -6.98
CA VAL A 67 10.56 -25.17 -6.73
C VAL A 67 9.69 -24.62 -7.86
N HIS A 68 9.95 -23.39 -8.33
CA HIS A 68 9.21 -22.82 -9.46
C HIS A 68 9.40 -23.61 -10.76
N ILE A 69 10.62 -24.07 -11.04
CA ILE A 69 10.91 -24.92 -12.21
C ILE A 69 10.14 -26.23 -12.09
N CYS A 70 10.19 -26.90 -10.94
CA CYS A 70 9.45 -28.14 -10.70
C CYS A 70 7.95 -27.95 -10.95
N VAL A 71 7.35 -26.90 -10.39
CA VAL A 71 5.92 -26.58 -10.63
C VAL A 71 5.65 -26.37 -12.12
N GLY A 72 6.49 -25.62 -12.82
CA GLY A 72 6.34 -25.40 -14.26
C GLY A 72 6.49 -26.67 -15.11
N LEU A 73 7.29 -27.65 -14.68
CA LEU A 73 7.45 -28.93 -15.38
C LEU A 73 6.23 -29.85 -15.19
N ILE A 74 5.57 -29.76 -14.04
CA ILE A 74 4.45 -30.64 -13.68
C ILE A 74 3.08 -29.96 -13.82
N GLU A 75 3.01 -28.67 -14.22
CA GLU A 75 1.80 -27.84 -14.17
C GLU A 75 0.60 -28.41 -14.94
N THR A 76 0.84 -29.27 -15.93
CA THR A 76 -0.20 -29.91 -16.76
C THR A 76 -0.61 -31.30 -16.28
N GLN A 77 0.11 -31.87 -15.31
CA GLN A 77 -0.08 -33.25 -14.83
C GLN A 77 -0.58 -33.24 -13.38
N MET A 78 -1.89 -33.41 -13.20
CA MET A 78 -2.54 -33.35 -11.89
C MET A 78 -1.97 -34.34 -10.88
N ASP A 79 -1.68 -35.58 -11.30
CA ASP A 79 -1.12 -36.60 -10.40
C ASP A 79 0.26 -36.20 -9.87
N GLN A 80 1.08 -35.57 -10.71
CA GLN A 80 2.40 -35.07 -10.34
C GLN A 80 2.31 -33.83 -9.44
N LEU A 81 1.35 -32.94 -9.69
CA LEU A 81 1.07 -31.80 -8.81
C LEU A 81 0.63 -32.24 -7.40
N VAL A 82 -0.25 -33.24 -7.32
CA VAL A 82 -0.71 -33.81 -6.05
C VAL A 82 0.47 -34.43 -5.30
N GLU A 83 1.30 -35.21 -5.99
CA GLU A 83 2.46 -35.86 -5.37
C GLU A 83 3.52 -34.85 -4.91
N PHE A 84 3.79 -33.82 -5.71
CA PHE A 84 4.70 -32.75 -5.34
C PHE A 84 4.19 -31.94 -4.14
N SER A 85 2.88 -31.64 -4.11
CA SER A 85 2.24 -30.99 -2.96
C SER A 85 2.35 -31.84 -1.70
N ARG A 86 2.13 -33.16 -1.82
CA ARG A 86 2.26 -34.10 -0.70
C ARG A 86 3.69 -34.10 -0.14
N LEU A 87 4.70 -34.12 -1.02
CA LEU A 87 6.11 -34.10 -0.64
C LEU A 87 6.46 -32.82 0.14
N ILE A 88 6.00 -31.65 -0.33
CA ILE A 88 6.23 -30.38 0.36
C ILE A 88 5.56 -30.36 1.74
N GLU A 89 4.30 -30.81 1.84
CA GLU A 89 3.57 -30.82 3.11
C GLU A 89 4.20 -31.80 4.11
N GLU A 90 4.69 -32.94 3.64
CA GLU A 90 5.44 -33.90 4.45
C GLU A 90 6.70 -33.27 5.03
N HIS A 91 7.52 -32.66 4.18
CA HIS A 91 8.76 -32.02 4.59
C HIS A 91 8.51 -30.86 5.56
N LYS A 92 7.48 -30.04 5.30
CA LYS A 92 7.04 -28.97 6.19
C LYS A 92 6.69 -29.50 7.58
N ARG A 93 5.97 -30.62 7.66
CA ARG A 93 5.59 -31.22 8.95
C ARG A 93 6.80 -31.72 9.73
N THR A 94 7.75 -32.37 9.07
CA THR A 94 9.01 -32.81 9.70
C THR A 94 9.77 -31.62 10.28
N LEU A 95 9.91 -30.54 9.51
CA LEU A 95 10.58 -29.32 9.98
C LEU A 95 9.85 -28.65 11.16
N MET A 96 8.51 -28.71 11.20
CA MET A 96 7.73 -28.20 12.33
C MET A 96 7.93 -29.00 13.61
N VAL A 97 8.11 -30.33 13.50
CA VAL A 97 8.40 -31.23 14.63
C VAL A 97 9.82 -30.99 15.15
N GLU A 98 10.81 -30.90 14.26
CA GLU A 98 12.21 -30.69 14.60
C GLU A 98 12.47 -29.32 15.26
N GLN A 99 11.70 -28.29 14.88
CA GLN A 99 11.80 -26.96 15.50
C GLN A 99 10.99 -26.81 16.80
N GLY A 100 10.39 -27.88 17.33
CA GLY A 100 9.66 -27.89 18.61
C GLY A 100 8.43 -26.96 18.67
N GLY A 101 7.98 -26.45 17.52
CA GLY A 101 7.17 -25.22 17.43
C GLY A 101 5.81 -25.40 16.77
N GLY A 102 5.27 -26.63 16.69
CA GLY A 102 4.02 -26.89 15.97
C GLY A 102 2.79 -26.19 16.57
N VAL A 103 2.80 -25.87 17.87
CA VAL A 103 1.68 -25.20 18.57
C VAL A 103 2.21 -24.12 19.53
N SER A 104 3.27 -24.43 20.30
CA SER A 104 3.82 -23.55 21.34
C SER A 104 4.29 -22.19 20.80
N ALA A 105 5.07 -22.15 19.72
CA ALA A 105 5.59 -20.90 19.15
C ALA A 105 4.51 -20.03 18.46
N PHE A 106 3.38 -20.64 18.07
CA PHE A 106 2.24 -19.90 17.52
C PHE A 106 1.41 -19.29 18.66
N VAL A 107 1.13 -20.06 19.71
CA VAL A 107 0.46 -19.60 20.94
C VAL A 107 1.26 -18.49 21.61
N GLU A 108 2.57 -18.63 21.76
CA GLU A 108 3.45 -17.62 22.37
C GLU A 108 3.50 -16.31 21.55
N ARG A 109 3.37 -16.42 20.21
CA ARG A 109 3.26 -15.26 19.33
C ARG A 109 1.91 -14.57 19.49
N GLU A 110 0.83 -15.33 19.54
CA GLU A 110 -0.53 -14.83 19.70
C GLU A 110 -0.69 -14.14 21.07
N GLU A 111 -0.24 -14.77 22.15
CA GLU A 111 -0.17 -14.18 23.50
C GLU A 111 0.69 -12.90 23.53
N ARG A 112 1.79 -12.87 22.79
CA ARG A 112 2.63 -11.66 22.66
C ARG A 112 1.91 -10.53 21.92
N PHE A 113 1.11 -10.85 20.90
CA PHE A 113 0.32 -9.84 20.20
C PHE A 113 -0.85 -9.35 21.06
N GLU A 114 -1.56 -10.25 21.74
CA GLU A 114 -2.65 -9.89 22.66
C GLU A 114 -2.16 -9.02 23.82
N SER A 115 -0.98 -9.33 24.40
CA SER A 115 -0.38 -8.50 25.45
C SER A 115 0.09 -7.14 24.95
N PHE A 116 0.59 -7.04 23.72
CA PHE A 116 0.99 -5.76 23.13
C PHE A 116 -0.20 -4.86 22.77
N VAL A 117 -1.27 -5.44 22.22
CA VAL A 117 -2.48 -4.72 21.81
C VAL A 117 -3.43 -4.50 22.99
N GLY A 118 -3.32 -5.32 24.04
CA GLY A 118 -4.18 -5.31 25.22
C GLY A 118 -5.59 -5.86 24.98
N ILE A 119 -5.80 -6.54 23.85
CA ILE A 119 -7.10 -7.04 23.41
C ILE A 119 -6.92 -8.49 22.96
N SER A 120 -7.62 -9.41 23.61
CA SER A 120 -7.69 -10.80 23.18
C SER A 120 -8.64 -10.96 22.00
N VAL A 121 -8.40 -11.95 21.15
CA VAL A 121 -9.27 -12.24 20.01
C VAL A 121 -10.68 -12.62 20.50
N PRO A 122 -11.75 -11.90 20.13
CA PRO A 122 -13.11 -12.26 20.52
C PRO A 122 -13.53 -13.58 19.87
N GLN A 123 -14.23 -14.44 20.62
CA GLN A 123 -14.76 -15.72 20.09
C GLN A 123 -15.76 -15.52 18.94
N ASP A 124 -16.50 -14.41 18.96
CA ASP A 124 -17.44 -14.02 17.90
C ASP A 124 -17.02 -12.71 17.24
N ILE A 125 -16.65 -12.78 15.96
CA ILE A 125 -16.25 -11.61 15.17
C ILE A 125 -17.47 -11.11 14.37
N ARG A 126 -18.15 -10.09 14.90
CA ARG A 126 -19.20 -9.37 14.16
C ARG A 126 -18.61 -8.18 13.42
N ILE A 127 -18.17 -8.39 12.18
CA ILE A 127 -17.65 -7.32 11.33
C ILE A 127 -18.81 -6.40 10.93
N GLN A 128 -18.83 -5.20 11.50
CA GLN A 128 -19.72 -4.14 11.02
C GLN A 128 -19.06 -3.37 9.88
N PRO A 129 -19.84 -2.89 8.89
CA PRO A 129 -19.30 -1.99 7.89
C PRO A 129 -18.68 -0.77 8.57
N PRO A 130 -17.51 -0.30 8.11
CA PRO A 130 -16.85 0.85 8.70
C PRO A 130 -17.79 2.06 8.65
N THR A 131 -17.80 2.85 9.73
CA THR A 131 -18.55 4.10 9.76
C THR A 131 -18.22 4.92 8.53
N GLN A 132 -19.25 5.30 7.76
CA GLN A 132 -19.09 6.00 6.50
C GLN A 132 -18.31 7.31 6.73
N SER A 133 -17.06 7.34 6.26
CA SER A 133 -16.20 8.51 6.35
C SER A 133 -16.66 9.56 5.35
N LYS A 134 -16.81 10.82 5.79
CA LYS A 134 -17.02 11.97 4.91
C LYS A 134 -15.69 12.40 4.29
N ASN A 135 -15.15 11.57 3.40
CA ASN A 135 -13.89 11.82 2.69
C ASN A 135 -14.00 12.94 1.64
N LYS A 136 -15.21 13.22 1.15
CA LYS A 136 -15.52 14.40 0.36
C LYS A 136 -16.00 15.47 1.35
N GLY A 137 -15.21 16.55 1.48
CA GLY A 137 -15.56 17.70 2.32
C GLY A 137 -17.02 18.12 2.11
N SER A 138 -17.63 18.77 3.11
CA SER A 138 -19.11 18.88 3.30
C SER A 138 -19.99 19.41 2.14
N GLY A 139 -19.44 19.63 0.94
CA GLY A 139 -20.12 20.26 -0.19
C GLY A 139 -20.32 21.77 0.01
N LYS A 140 -20.11 22.28 1.23
CA LYS A 140 -20.21 23.69 1.54
C LYS A 140 -18.98 24.41 0.99
N ARG A 141 -19.23 25.37 0.10
CA ARG A 141 -18.19 26.25 -0.44
C ARG A 141 -17.54 27.05 0.71
N MET A 142 -16.21 27.00 0.79
CA MET A 142 -15.46 27.88 1.68
C MET A 142 -15.53 29.32 1.16
N LYS A 143 -15.97 30.27 1.98
CA LYS A 143 -16.00 31.70 1.60
C LYS A 143 -14.58 32.27 1.50
N SER A 144 -14.32 33.04 0.45
CA SER A 144 -13.06 33.76 0.25
C SER A 144 -12.88 34.86 1.31
N MET A 145 -11.64 35.25 1.57
CA MET A 145 -11.33 36.38 2.45
C MET A 145 -11.99 37.69 1.95
N LYS A 146 -12.10 37.85 0.62
CA LYS A 146 -12.83 38.97 0.00
C LYS A 146 -14.30 38.97 0.39
N GLU A 147 -14.97 37.83 0.31
CA GLU A 147 -16.40 37.69 0.64
C GLU A 147 -16.67 37.93 2.12
N LYS A 148 -15.81 37.39 2.99
CA LYS A 148 -15.87 37.65 4.44
C LYS A 148 -15.67 39.14 4.74
N SER A 149 -14.79 39.81 4.00
CA SER A 149 -14.55 41.25 4.17
C SER A 149 -15.75 42.09 3.70
N ILE A 150 -16.38 41.73 2.57
CA ILE A 150 -17.59 42.39 2.05
C ILE A 150 -18.76 42.24 3.03
N GLU A 151 -19.00 41.06 3.59
CA GLU A 151 -20.05 40.86 4.60
C GLU A 151 -19.79 41.69 5.87
N LYS A 152 -18.53 41.79 6.31
CA LYS A 152 -18.15 42.62 7.46
C LYS A 152 -18.24 44.12 7.16
N SER A 153 -18.01 44.53 5.91
CA SER A 153 -18.03 45.94 5.51
C SER A 153 -19.43 46.47 5.24
N GLN A 154 -20.45 45.60 5.19
CA GLN A 154 -21.85 46.03 5.18
C GLN A 154 -22.15 46.82 6.47
N LYS A 155 -22.19 48.15 6.33
CA LYS A 155 -22.49 49.07 7.43
C LYS A 155 -23.89 48.76 7.95
N LYS A 156 -23.98 48.20 9.16
CA LYS A 156 -25.25 48.04 9.88
C LYS A 156 -25.92 49.41 9.98
N ARG A 157 -27.20 49.51 9.60
CA ARG A 157 -27.97 50.75 9.75
C ARG A 157 -27.89 51.22 11.21
N ARG A 158 -27.60 52.52 11.38
CA ARG A 158 -27.45 53.13 12.71
C ARG A 158 -28.78 53.01 13.48
N LEU A 159 -28.70 52.65 14.76
CA LEU A 159 -29.84 52.63 15.67
C LEU A 159 -30.19 54.07 16.04
N CYS A 160 -31.45 54.46 15.87
CA CYS A 160 -31.95 55.72 16.39
C CYS A 160 -32.15 55.60 17.91
N LYS A 161 -31.52 56.47 18.71
CA LYS A 161 -31.64 56.43 20.18
C LYS A 161 -33.03 56.84 20.70
N THR A 162 -33.81 57.55 19.89
CA THR A 162 -35.15 58.04 20.28
C THR A 162 -36.23 56.98 20.10
N CYS A 163 -36.24 56.26 18.97
CA CYS A 163 -37.26 55.24 18.68
C CYS A 163 -36.76 53.79 18.75
N GLY A 164 -35.46 53.57 18.89
CA GLY A 164 -34.87 52.22 18.94
C GLY A 164 -34.83 51.48 17.60
N GLU A 165 -35.14 52.12 16.47
CA GLU A 165 -35.19 51.47 15.16
C GLU A 165 -33.92 51.69 14.33
N ARG A 166 -33.56 50.73 13.46
CA ARG A 166 -32.40 50.80 12.53
C ARG A 166 -32.83 51.15 11.10
N VAL A 167 -33.56 52.25 10.95
CA VAL A 167 -34.27 52.59 9.70
C VAL A 167 -33.66 53.77 8.92
N GLY A 168 -32.48 54.25 9.30
CA GLY A 168 -31.70 55.21 8.49
C GLY A 168 -31.82 56.68 8.88
N HIS A 169 -32.59 57.01 9.93
CA HIS A 169 -32.59 58.34 10.56
C HIS A 169 -31.84 58.30 11.90
N ASN A 170 -31.43 59.47 12.41
CA ASN A 170 -30.77 59.59 13.72
C ASN A 170 -31.72 60.22 14.76
N ALA A 171 -31.29 60.32 16.02
CA ALA A 171 -32.11 60.87 17.10
C ALA A 171 -32.55 62.33 16.86
N ARG A 172 -31.80 63.12 16.08
CA ARG A 172 -32.15 64.51 15.75
C ARG A 172 -33.22 64.60 14.67
N THR A 173 -33.25 63.65 13.75
CA THR A 173 -34.18 63.58 12.61
C THR A 173 -35.24 62.50 12.82
N CYS A 174 -35.50 62.10 14.07
CA CYS A 174 -36.44 61.04 14.37
C CYS A 174 -37.88 61.59 14.29
N PRO A 175 -38.78 60.98 13.51
CA PRO A 175 -40.16 61.43 13.42
C PRO A 175 -40.96 61.21 14.71
N LYS A 176 -40.49 60.33 15.61
CA LYS A 176 -41.08 60.11 16.94
C LYS A 176 -40.51 61.06 18.01
N LYS A 177 -39.68 62.04 17.62
CA LYS A 177 -39.17 63.06 18.53
C LYS A 177 -40.19 64.18 18.62
N GLN A 178 -40.89 64.26 19.75
CA GLN A 178 -41.60 65.47 20.17
C GLN A 178 -40.59 66.46 20.76
#